data_AF-A0A6G3XN58-F1
#
_entry.id   AF-A0A6G3XN58-F1
#
_cell.length_a   1.000
_cell.length_b   1.000
_cell.length_c   1.000
_cell.angle_alpha   90.00
_cell.angle_beta   90.00
_cell.angle_gamma   90.00
#
_symmetry.space_group_name_H-M   'P 1'
#
loop_
_entity.id
_entity.type
_entity.pdbx_description
1 polymer ?
#
loop_
_entity_poly.entity_id
_entity_poly.type
_entity_poly.pdbx_seq_one_letter_code
_entity_poly.pdbx_strand_id
1 'polypeptide(L)' 'RRVRPYSDRVSIAAVNSPTAITLAGDEAALTLLAEELRAEQQFAKFLTVEVPYHSVVMDRIKDELLAEL' A
#
# COMPACT_ATOMS: atom_id res chain seq x y z
N ARG A 1 -6.54 -0.48 -12.05
CA ARG A 1 -6.40 0.75 -12.89
C ARG A 1 -6.05 1.97 -12.04
N ARG A 2 -6.80 2.25 -10.96
CA ARG A 2 -6.61 3.43 -10.07
C ARG A 2 -5.22 3.56 -9.43
N VAL A 3 -4.56 2.44 -9.11
CA VAL A 3 -3.21 2.45 -8.49
C VAL A 3 -2.08 2.76 -9.49
N ARG A 4 -2.30 2.62 -10.81
CA ARG A 4 -1.24 2.76 -11.82
C ARG A 4 -0.48 4.10 -11.78
N PRO A 5 -1.12 5.26 -11.56
CA PRO A 5 -0.42 6.54 -11.45
C PRO A 5 0.53 6.63 -10.24
N TYR A 6 0.45 5.68 -9.31
CA TYR A 6 1.23 5.62 -8.07
C TYR A 6 2.15 4.40 -8.03
N SER A 7 2.48 3.78 -9.17
CA SER A 7 3.21 2.50 -9.21
C SER A 7 4.60 2.52 -8.55
N ASP A 8 5.19 3.69 -8.42
CA ASP A 8 6.47 3.96 -7.77
C ASP A 8 6.35 4.22 -6.26
N ARG A 9 5.13 4.34 -5.75
CA ARG A 9 4.83 4.79 -4.38
C ARG A 9 3.85 3.89 -3.64
N VAL A 10 3.01 3.15 -4.35
CA VAL A 10 1.97 2.29 -3.80
C VAL A 10 2.05 0.90 -4.43
N SER A 11 2.01 -0.11 -3.59
CA SER A 11 2.02 -1.52 -3.98
C SER A 11 0.77 -2.23 -3.50
N ILE A 12 0.42 -3.33 -4.18
CA ILE A 12 -0.53 -4.29 -3.62
C ILE A 12 0.22 -5.10 -2.57
N ALA A 13 -0.07 -4.85 -1.30
CA ALA A 13 0.56 -5.55 -0.20
C ALA A 13 0.00 -6.97 -0.05
N ALA A 14 -1.29 -7.14 -0.29
CA ALA A 14 -1.96 -8.42 -0.24
C ALA A 14 -3.20 -8.47 -1.14
N VAL A 15 -3.49 -9.66 -1.64
CA VAL A 15 -4.80 -10.02 -2.20
C VAL A 15 -5.47 -10.93 -1.19
N ASN A 16 -6.38 -10.37 -0.37
CA ASN A 16 -7.02 -11.11 0.73
C ASN A 16 -8.18 -11.97 0.23
N SER A 17 -8.88 -11.51 -0.81
CA SER A 17 -9.97 -12.22 -1.47
C SER A 17 -10.22 -11.64 -2.88
N PRO A 18 -11.13 -12.23 -3.69
CA PRO A 18 -11.53 -11.64 -4.97
C PRO A 18 -12.09 -10.21 -4.89
N THR A 19 -12.57 -9.79 -3.72
CA THR A 19 -13.19 -8.48 -3.50
C THR A 19 -12.46 -7.62 -2.45
N ALA A 20 -11.36 -8.11 -1.88
CA ALA A 20 -10.60 -7.41 -0.84
C ALA A 20 -9.11 -7.49 -1.10
N ILE A 21 -8.47 -6.32 -1.24
CA ILE A 21 -7.02 -6.16 -1.39
C ILE A 21 -6.49 -5.17 -0.35
N THR A 22 -5.23 -5.32 0.03
CA THR A 22 -4.51 -4.37 0.88
C THR A 22 -3.52 -3.62 0.02
N LEU A 23 -3.48 -2.29 0.16
CA LEU A 23 -2.48 -1.42 -0.45
C LEU A 23 -1.51 -0.95 0.63
N ALA A 24 -0.23 -0.81 0.29
CA ALA A 24 0.79 -0.25 1.17
C ALA A 24 1.76 0.65 0.39
N GLY A 25 2.37 1.62 1.07
CA GLY A 25 3.32 2.54 0.47
C GLY A 25 3.19 3.95 1.05
N ASP A 26 3.38 4.95 0.19
CA ASP A 26 3.31 6.37 0.52
C ASP A 26 1.95 6.79 1.10
N GLU A 27 1.96 7.41 2.28
CA GLU A 27 0.75 7.77 3.02
C GLU A 27 -0.10 8.82 2.28
N ALA A 28 0.52 9.79 1.62
CA ALA A 28 -0.20 10.83 0.89
C ALA A 28 -0.93 10.23 -0.32
N ALA A 29 -0.28 9.36 -1.09
CA ALA A 29 -0.90 8.64 -2.19
C ALA A 29 -2.05 7.72 -1.73
N LEU A 30 -1.85 6.99 -0.61
CA LEU A 30 -2.90 6.14 -0.03
C LEU A 30 -4.10 6.96 0.47
N THR A 31 -3.86 8.15 1.03
CA THR A 31 -4.91 9.06 1.50
C THR A 31 -5.81 9.49 0.34
N LEU A 32 -5.22 9.95 -0.77
CA LEU A 32 -5.96 10.33 -1.98
C LEU A 32 -6.78 9.17 -2.54
N LEU A 33 -6.19 7.98 -2.64
CA LEU A 33 -6.89 6.77 -3.08
C LEU A 33 -8.06 6.41 -2.16
N ALA A 34 -7.88 6.53 -0.84
CA ALA A 34 -8.92 6.24 0.13
C ALA A 34 -10.08 7.26 0.04
N GLU A 35 -9.78 8.54 -0.18
CA GLU A 35 -10.79 9.58 -0.42
C GLU A 35 -11.60 9.33 -1.69
N GLU A 36 -10.94 9.04 -2.82
CA GLU A 36 -11.59 8.68 -4.08
C GLU A 36 -12.53 7.48 -3.92
N LEU A 37 -12.06 6.42 -3.25
CA LEU A 37 -12.85 5.21 -3.01
C LEU A 37 -14.07 5.50 -2.11
N ARG A 38 -13.88 6.28 -1.04
CA ARG A 38 -14.99 6.65 -0.14
C ARG A 38 -16.02 7.54 -0.84
N ALA A 39 -15.60 8.46 -1.70
CA ALA A 39 -16.51 9.27 -2.51
C ALA A 39 -17.37 8.41 -3.45
N GLU A 40 -16.84 7.28 -3.91
CA GLU A 40 -17.57 6.26 -4.67
C GLU A 40 -18.33 5.23 -3.79
N GLN A 41 -18.42 5.46 -2.48
CA GLN A 41 -19.05 4.56 -1.50
C GLN A 41 -18.41 3.15 -1.45
N GLN A 42 -17.13 3.05 -1.81
CA GLN A 42 -16.34 1.83 -1.66
C GLN A 42 -15.68 1.78 -0.28
N PHE A 43 -15.60 0.59 0.30
CA PHE A 43 -14.93 0.39 1.58
C PHE A 43 -13.42 0.66 1.44
N ALA A 44 -12.92 1.64 2.20
CA ALA A 44 -11.49 1.96 2.30
C ALA A 44 -11.17 2.41 3.73
N LYS A 45 -10.35 1.62 4.43
CA LYS A 45 -9.96 1.86 5.82
C LYS A 45 -8.46 1.63 5.98
N PHE A 46 -7.78 2.56 6.66
CA PHE A 46 -6.37 2.40 7.04
C PHE A 46 -6.22 1.35 8.14
N LEU A 47 -5.14 0.58 8.06
CA LEU A 47 -4.71 -0.34 9.11
C LEU A 47 -3.79 0.42 10.08
N THR A 48 -3.89 0.12 11.38
CA THR A 48 -3.01 0.69 12.40
C THR A 48 -1.69 -0.08 12.42
N VAL A 49 -0.77 0.32 11.55
CA VAL A 49 0.57 -0.26 11.42
C VAL A 49 1.58 0.84 11.13
N GLU A 50 2.83 0.67 11.59
CA GLU A 50 3.89 1.67 11.42
C GLU A 50 4.73 1.45 10.16
N VAL A 51 4.72 0.23 9.63
CA VAL A 51 5.58 -0.16 8.51
C VAL A 51 4.74 -0.58 7.30
N PRO A 52 4.98 -0.01 6.11
CA PRO A 52 4.29 -0.38 4.87
C PRO A 52 4.90 -1.66 4.27
N TYR A 53 4.72 -2.80 4.92
CA TYR A 53 5.21 -4.08 4.42
C TYR A 53 4.67 -4.41 3.02
N HIS A 54 5.39 -5.28 2.30
CA HIS A 54 5.06 -5.70 0.93
C HIS A 54 4.91 -4.53 -0.06
N SER A 55 5.72 -3.48 0.13
CA SER A 55 5.76 -2.32 -0.75
C SER A 55 7.16 -2.03 -1.27
N VAL A 56 7.24 -1.19 -2.30
CA VAL A 56 8.49 -0.62 -2.84
C VAL A 56 9.35 0.09 -1.78
N VAL A 57 8.79 0.45 -0.63
CA VAL A 57 9.56 1.02 0.49
C VAL A 57 10.50 -0.01 1.10
N MET A 58 10.12 -1.30 1.10
CA MET A 58 10.95 -2.38 1.64
C MET A 58 12.25 -2.59 0.84
N ASP A 59 12.25 -2.25 -0.44
CA ASP A 59 13.45 -2.36 -1.29
C ASP A 59 14.59 -1.46 -0.78
N ARG A 60 14.27 -0.36 -0.09
CA ARG A 60 15.28 0.56 0.46
C ARG A 60 16.06 0.00 1.63
N ILE A 61 15.45 -0.90 2.40
CA ILE A 61 16.06 -1.52 3.59
C ILE A 61 16.45 -2.97 3.35
N LYS A 62 16.27 -3.48 2.13
CA LYS A 62 16.45 -4.88 1.78
C LYS A 62 17.87 -5.37 2.08
N ASP A 63 18.89 -4.63 1.64
CA ASP A 63 20.28 -5.07 1.79
C ASP A 63 20.73 -5.02 3.26
N GLU A 64 20.33 -3.97 4.00
CA GLU A 64 20.55 -3.87 5.44
C GLU A 64 19.87 -5.02 6.20
N LEU A 65 18.61 -5.31 5.87
CA LEU A 65 17.85 -6.39 6.50
C LEU A 65 18.47 -7.77 6.25
N LEU A 66 19.02 -8.01 5.06
CA LEU A 66 19.68 -9.27 4.72
C LEU A 66 21.05 -9.44 5.39
N ALA A 67 21.74 -8.34 5.69
CA ALA A 67 23.05 -8.38 6.35
C ALA A 67 22.96 -8.78 7.84
N GLU A 68 21.78 -8.65 8.44
CA GLU A 68 21.50 -8.91 9.86
C GLU A 68 20.90 -10.33 10.12
N LEU A 69 20.83 -11.20 9.10
CA LEU A 69 20.37 -12.59 9.19
C LEU A 69 21.52 -13.58 9.41
#